data_AF-A0A222VVI9-F1
#
_entry.id   AF-A0A222VVI9-F1
#
_cell.length_a   1.000
_cell.length_b   1.000
_cell.length_c   1.000
_cell.angle_alpha   90.00
_cell.angle_beta   90.00
_cell.angle_gamma   90.00
#
_symmetry.space_group_name_H-M   'P 1'
#
loop_
_entity.id
_entity.type
_entity.pdbx_description
1 polymer ?
#
loop_
_entity_poly.entity_id
_entity_poly.type
_entity_poly.pdbx_seq_one_letter_code
_entity_poly.pdbx_strand_id
1 'polypeptide(L)' 'MLTLTFLWTWTKMTVATVLVVVVERAVLTEFWVVTPVVAVTVLVWAALCVGLFREWRTHATGHRHQVTEFRREHL' A
#
# COMPACT_ATOMS: atom_id res chain seq x y z
N MET A 1 15.87 -3.08 -7.07
CA MET A 1 14.78 -2.24 -7.64
C MET A 1 13.74 -2.00 -6.56
N LEU A 2 13.84 -0.87 -5.85
CA LEU A 2 12.99 -0.56 -4.70
C LEU A 2 11.49 -0.53 -5.08
N THR A 3 11.18 -0.17 -6.33
CA THR A 3 9.84 -0.20 -6.93
C THR A 3 9.27 -1.61 -7.12
N LEU A 4 10.09 -2.60 -7.50
CA LEU A 4 9.61 -3.98 -7.72
C LEU A 4 9.30 -4.68 -6.41
N THR A 5 10.14 -4.47 -5.39
CA THR A 5 9.90 -4.96 -4.02
C THR A 5 8.69 -4.29 -3.40
N PHE A 6 8.49 -2.99 -3.64
CA PHE A 6 7.29 -2.24 -3.22
C PHE A 6 6.01 -2.82 -3.82
N LEU A 7 5.98 -3.00 -5.15
CA LEU A 7 4.84 -3.59 -5.87
C LEU A 7 4.53 -5.00 -5.34
N TRP A 8 5.55 -5.79 -5.06
CA TRP A 8 5.42 -7.12 -4.50
C TRP A 8 4.80 -7.12 -3.11
N THR A 9 5.27 -6.25 -2.21
CA THR A 9 4.72 -6.11 -0.85
C THR A 9 3.29 -5.59 -0.89
N TRP A 10 3.00 -4.60 -1.73
CA TRP A 10 1.65 -4.07 -1.92
C TRP A 10 0.70 -5.16 -2.44
N THR A 11 1.13 -5.94 -3.43
CA THR A 11 0.33 -7.04 -3.99
C THR A 11 0.01 -8.09 -2.93
N LYS A 12 1.00 -8.48 -2.11
CA LYS A 12 0.78 -9.43 -1.00
C LYS A 12 -0.24 -8.91 0.02
N MET A 13 -0.14 -7.64 0.41
CA MET A 13 -1.11 -7.04 1.33
C MET A 13 -2.52 -6.99 0.73
N THR A 14 -2.64 -6.64 -0.55
CA THR A 14 -3.92 -6.61 -1.25
C THR A 14 -4.54 -7.99 -1.35
N VAL A 15 -3.74 -9.02 -1.71
CA VAL A 15 -4.21 -10.42 -1.74
C VAL A 15 -4.65 -10.89 -0.36
N ALA A 16 -3.88 -10.59 0.69
CA ALA A 16 -4.26 -10.92 2.06
C ALA A 16 -5.58 -10.24 2.48
N THR A 17 -5.76 -8.97 2.11
CA THR A 17 -6.99 -8.21 2.39
C THR A 17 -8.19 -8.82 1.67
N VAL A 18 -8.04 -9.18 0.40
CA VAL A 18 -9.10 -9.85 -0.37
C VAL A 18 -9.46 -11.19 0.27
N LEU A 19 -8.47 -11.98 0.68
CA LEU A 19 -8.71 -13.25 1.38
C LEU A 19 -9.49 -13.05 2.68
N VAL A 20 -9.14 -12.04 3.47
CA VAL A 20 -9.86 -11.70 4.71
C VAL A 20 -11.32 -11.35 4.38
N VAL A 21 -11.58 -10.51 3.38
CA VAL A 21 -12.95 -10.14 2.99
C VAL A 21 -13.75 -11.35 2.49
N VAL A 22 -13.12 -12.27 1.76
CA VAL A 22 -13.77 -13.52 1.30
C VAL A 22 -14.12 -14.42 2.49
N VAL A 23 -13.21 -14.55 3.47
CA VAL A 23 -13.46 -15.31 4.70
C VAL A 23 -14.56 -14.66 5.53
N GLU A 24 -14.54 -13.34 5.71
CA GLU A 24 -15.59 -12.58 6.41
C GLU A 24 -16.95 -12.84 5.77
N ARG A 25 -17.05 -12.80 4.44
CA ARG A 25 -18.27 -13.10 3.69
C ARG A 25 -18.73 -14.56 3.79
N ALA A 26 -17.80 -15.49 3.93
CA ALA A 26 -18.10 -16.92 4.06
C ALA A 26 -18.56 -17.28 5.49
N VAL A 27 -17.99 -16.62 6.50
CA VAL A 27 -18.27 -16.88 7.93
C VAL A 27 -19.51 -16.10 8.40
N LEU A 28 -19.69 -14.87 7.93
CA LEU A 28 -20.79 -14.01 8.33
C LEU A 28 -21.82 -13.97 7.20
N THR A 29 -23.00 -14.56 7.45
CA THR A 29 -24.12 -14.57 6.50
C THR A 29 -25.03 -13.35 6.64
N GLU A 30 -25.02 -12.70 7.81
CA GLU A 30 -25.83 -11.51 8.06
C GLU A 30 -25.18 -10.24 7.50
N PHE A 31 -25.88 -9.61 6.55
CA PHE A 31 -25.44 -8.39 5.88
C PHE A 31 -25.04 -7.26 6.83
N TRP A 32 -25.76 -7.11 7.96
CA TRP A 32 -25.53 -6.07 8.95
C TRP A 32 -24.23 -6.26 9.75
N VAL A 33 -23.71 -7.49 9.83
CA VAL A 33 -22.44 -7.79 10.49
C VAL A 33 -21.29 -7.75 9.48
N VAL A 34 -21.51 -8.22 8.26
CA VAL A 34 -20.51 -8.21 7.19
C VAL A 34 -20.09 -6.79 6.80
N THR A 35 -21.05 -5.90 6.59
CA THR A 35 -20.80 -4.55 6.08
C THR A 35 -19.80 -3.74 6.93
N PRO A 36 -19.99 -3.61 8.26
CA PRO A 36 -19.04 -2.86 9.08
C PRO A 36 -17.67 -3.53 9.17
N VAL A 37 -17.60 -4.87 9.18
CA VAL A 37 -16.33 -5.61 9.26
C VAL A 37 -15.52 -5.40 7.98
N VAL A 38 -16.14 -5.57 6.81
CA VAL A 38 -15.51 -5.31 5.52
C VAL A 38 -15.06 -3.85 5.41
N ALA A 39 -15.88 -2.90 5.90
CA ALA A 39 -15.53 -1.49 5.89
C ALA A 39 -14.26 -1.21 6.72
N VAL A 40 -14.12 -1.80 7.91
CA VAL A 40 -12.90 -1.68 8.73
C VAL A 40 -11.70 -2.27 8.00
N THR A 41 -11.84 -3.46 7.42
CA THR A 41 -10.77 -4.13 6.67
C THR A 41 -10.30 -3.27 5.48
N VAL A 42 -11.23 -2.65 4.74
CA VAL A 42 -10.91 -1.73 3.64
C VAL A 42 -10.23 -0.46 4.15
N LEU A 43 -10.67 0.13 5.27
CA LEU A 43 -10.05 1.32 5.84
C LEU A 43 -8.61 1.06 6.29
N VAL A 44 -8.36 -0.08 6.92
CA VAL A 44 -7.00 -0.50 7.32
C VAL A 44 -6.12 -0.68 6.08
N TRP A 45 -6.62 -1.35 5.05
CA TRP A 45 -5.89 -1.50 3.79
C TRP A 45 -5.60 -0.15 3.12
N ALA A 46 -6.55 0.77 3.11
CA ALA A 46 -6.37 2.11 2.56
C ALA A 46 -5.30 2.90 3.33
N ALA A 47 -5.31 2.84 4.67
CA ALA A 47 -4.30 3.48 5.50
C ALA A 47 -2.88 2.96 5.21
N LEU A 48 -2.74 1.63 5.07
CA LEU A 48 -1.48 1.00 4.68
C LEU A 48 -1.02 1.45 3.29
N CYS A 49 -1.93 1.53 2.31
CA CYS A 49 -1.63 2.04 0.98
C CYS A 49 -1.14 3.49 0.98
N VAL A 50 -1.76 4.34 1.80
CA VAL A 50 -1.34 5.75 1.95
C VAL A 50 0.05 5.85 2.56
N GLY A 51 0.36 5.04 3.59
CA GLY A 51 1.69 4.96 4.20
C GLY A 51 2.75 4.56 3.18
N LEU A 52 2.51 3.46 2.46
CA LEU A 52 3.40 2.97 1.39
C LEU A 52 3.60 4.05 0.31
N PHE A 53 2.53 4.72 -0.14
CA PHE A 53 2.62 5.76 -1.15
C PHE A 53 3.44 6.97 -0.69
N ARG A 54 3.34 7.35 0.59
CA ARG A 54 4.19 8.42 1.16
C ARG A 54 5.65 8.02 1.17
N GLU A 55 5.98 6.81 1.60
CA GLU A 55 7.36 6.29 1.58
C GLU A 55 7.92 6.24 0.16
N TRP A 56 7.15 5.74 -0.80
CA TRP A 56 7.58 5.73 -2.20
C TRP A 56 7.85 7.15 -2.72
N ARG A 57 6.97 8.11 -2.40
CA ARG A 57 7.14 9.50 -2.82
C ARG A 57 8.38 10.13 -2.20
N THR A 58 8.67 9.89 -0.91
CA THR A 58 9.87 10.44 -0.25
C THR A 58 11.15 9.88 -0.85
N HIS A 59 11.20 8.58 -1.16
CA HIS A 59 12.32 7.96 -1.86
C HIS A 59 12.50 8.49 -3.30
N ALA A 60 11.40 8.73 -4.03
CA ALA A 60 11.44 9.32 -5.36
C ALA A 60 11.94 10.78 -5.36
N THR A 61 11.58 11.58 -4.34
CA THR A 61 12.14 12.94 -4.17
C THR A 61 13.60 12.94 -3.74
N GLY A 62 14.04 11.98 -2.91
CA GLY A 62 15.44 11.84 -2.49
C GLY A 62 16.38 11.54 -3.66
N HIS A 63 15.95 10.71 -4.61
CA HIS A 63 16.73 10.46 -5.84
C HIS A 63 16.87 11.69 -6.75
N ARG A 64 15.87 12.59 -6.78
CA ARG A 64 15.97 13.83 -7.56
C ARG A 64 17.05 14.76 -7.03
N HIS A 65 17.21 14.85 -5.70
CA HIS A 65 18.23 15.71 -5.10
C HIS A 65 19.66 15.24 -5.41
N GLN A 66 19.93 13.92 -5.31
CA GLN A 66 21.24 13.38 -5.65
C GLN A 66 21.61 13.64 -7.13
N VAL A 67 20.68 13.45 -8.07
CA VAL A 67 20.96 13.69 -9.50
C VAL A 67 21.24 15.17 -9.79
N THR A 68 20.60 16.09 -9.07
CA THR A 68 20.88 17.53 -9.22
C THR A 68 22.21 17.96 -8.59
N GLU A 69 22.67 17.33 -7.51
CA GLU A 69 23.99 17.58 -6.92
C GLU A 69 25.10 17.10 -7.86
N PHE A 70 25.04 15.86 -8.37
CA PHE A 70 26.03 15.35 -9.32
C PHE A 70 26.15 16.20 -10.58
N ARG A 71 25.05 16.78 -11.08
CA ARG A 71 25.08 17.70 -12.22
C ARG A 71 25.78 19.02 -11.90
N ARG A 72 25.73 19.48 -10.65
CA ARG A 72 26.30 20.76 -10.22
C ARG A 72 27.80 20.67 -9.95
N GLU A 73 28.31 19.51 -9.57
CA GLU A 73 29.75 19.28 -9.33
C GLU A 73 30.56 19.07 -10.62
N HIS A 74 29.89 18.79 -11.74
CA HIS A 74 30.50 18.55 -13.05
C HIS A 74 30.46 19.76 -14.00
N LEU A 75 30.06 20.95 -13.52
CA LEU A 75 30.07 22.23 -14.23
C LEU A 75 31.10 23.16 -13.59
#